data_AF-Q6QHY9-F1
#
_entry.id   AF-Q6QHY9-F1
#
_cell.length_a   1.000
_cell.length_b   1.000
_cell.length_c   1.000
_cell.angle_alpha   90.00
_cell.angle_beta   90.00
_cell.angle_gamma   90.00
#
_symmetry.space_group_name_H-M   'P 1'
#
loop_
_entity.id
_entity.type
_entity.pdbx_description
1 polymer ?
#
loop_
_entity_poly.entity_id
_entity_poly.type
_entity_poly.pdbx_seq_one_letter_code
_entity_poly.pdbx_strand_id
1 'polypeptide(L)'
;RDGILYIKPTLTADRFGEDFLYSGTLDLYKEGCNVDIDGGCYVVASAEIINPIQSARMVTSDSFSFTNGTIEIRAKMPKGDWIWPAIWMLPTDSVYGEWP
;
A
#
# COMPACT_ATOMS: atom_id res chain seq x y z
N ARG A 1 -4.18 18.83 10.47
CA ARG A 1 -3.40 18.41 9.29
C ARG A 1 -4.19 18.84 8.07
N ASP A 2 -3.56 19.50 7.11
CA ASP A 2 -4.21 20.35 6.09
C ASP A 2 -4.96 19.58 4.98
N GLY A 3 -5.43 18.36 5.25
CA GLY A 3 -6.16 17.52 4.30
C GLY A 3 -5.31 16.98 3.13
N ILE A 4 -3.99 17.20 3.14
CA ILE A 4 -3.08 16.75 2.08
C ILE A 4 -2.39 15.45 2.50
N LEU A 5 -2.48 14.46 1.62
CA LEU A 5 -1.78 13.19 1.73
C LEU A 5 -0.55 13.16 0.81
N TYR A 6 0.59 12.75 1.35
CA TYR A 6 1.82 12.54 0.59
C TYR A 6 2.17 11.06 0.60
N ILE A 7 2.22 10.45 -0.58
CA ILE A 7 2.73 9.10 -0.77
C ILE A 7 4.05 9.22 -1.51
N LYS A 8 5.13 8.78 -0.88
CA LYS A 8 6.47 8.77 -1.46
C LYS A 8 7.09 7.41 -1.19
N PRO A 9 7.44 6.64 -2.24
CA PRO A 9 8.19 5.41 -2.05
C PRO A 9 9.56 5.70 -1.43
N THR A 10 9.99 4.83 -0.53
CA THR A 10 11.26 4.93 0.22
C THR A 10 11.96 3.60 0.25
N LEU A 11 13.29 3.59 0.44
CA LEU A 11 14.00 2.33 0.64
C LEU A 11 13.67 1.79 2.05
N THR A 12 13.41 0.49 2.15
CA THR A 12 13.24 -0.17 3.46
C THR A 12 14.52 -0.04 4.30
N ALA A 13 15.68 -0.11 3.63
CA ALA A 13 16.98 0.07 4.27
C ALA A 13 17.20 1.48 4.85
N ASP A 14 16.56 2.53 4.30
CA ASP A 14 16.64 3.88 4.88
C ASP A 14 16.05 3.93 6.29
N ARG A 15 15.10 3.03 6.60
CA ARG A 15 14.41 2.95 7.88
C ARG A 15 15.02 1.93 8.84
N PHE A 16 15.41 0.77 8.33
CA PHE A 16 15.80 -0.38 9.16
C PHE A 16 17.25 -0.85 8.97
N GLY A 17 17.98 -0.30 8.01
CA GLY A 17 19.32 -0.73 7.62
C GLY A 17 19.33 -1.88 6.60
N GLU A 18 20.47 -2.07 5.94
CA GLU A 18 20.66 -3.08 4.89
C GLU A 18 20.50 -4.52 5.42
N ASP A 19 21.04 -4.81 6.60
CA ASP A 19 20.98 -6.16 7.20
C ASP A 19 19.54 -6.62 7.51
N PHE A 20 18.64 -5.67 7.72
CA PHE A 20 17.22 -5.95 7.97
C PHE A 20 16.56 -6.60 6.75
N LEU A 21 17.01 -6.30 5.53
CA LEU A 21 16.46 -6.90 4.32
C LEU A 21 16.64 -8.43 4.30
N TYR A 22 17.69 -8.92 4.94
CA TYR A 22 18.10 -10.33 4.88
C TYR A 22 17.74 -11.15 6.12
N SER A 23 17.47 -10.49 7.25
CA SER A 23 17.26 -11.16 8.54
C SER A 23 16.08 -10.60 9.37
N GLY A 24 15.45 -9.53 8.89
CA GLY A 24 14.40 -8.83 9.60
C GLY A 24 13.02 -9.48 9.52
N THR A 25 12.13 -8.95 10.35
CA THR A 25 10.69 -9.16 10.26
C THR A 25 10.03 -7.80 10.14
N LEU A 26 9.36 -7.55 9.02
CA LEU A 26 8.56 -6.35 8.80
C LEU A 26 7.11 -6.64 9.22
N ASP A 27 6.60 -5.86 10.17
CA ASP A 27 5.22 -5.92 10.66
C ASP A 27 4.62 -4.50 10.63
N LEU A 28 3.79 -4.22 9.62
CA LEU A 28 3.12 -2.93 9.42
C LEU A 28 1.71 -2.88 10.02
N TYR A 29 1.21 -3.96 10.62
CA TYR A 29 -0.14 -3.96 11.22
C TYR A 29 -0.25 -2.93 12.35
N LYS A 30 0.84 -2.76 13.12
CA LYS A 30 0.93 -1.74 14.17
C LYS A 30 0.94 -0.30 13.63
N GLU A 31 1.19 -0.14 12.34
CA GLU A 31 1.21 1.14 11.63
C GLU A 31 -0.09 1.40 10.86
N GLY A 32 -1.10 0.55 11.06
CA GLY A 32 -2.41 0.70 10.46
C GLY A 32 -2.51 0.14 9.03
N CYS A 33 -1.66 -0.83 8.67
CA CYS A 33 -1.81 -1.56 7.42
C CYS A 33 -3.18 -2.25 7.38
N ASN A 34 -4.00 -1.92 6.37
CA ASN A 34 -5.37 -2.41 6.24
C ASN A 34 -5.62 -3.19 4.95
N VAL A 35 -4.54 -3.58 4.26
CA VAL A 35 -4.60 -4.40 3.04
C VAL A 35 -3.31 -5.19 2.90
N ASP A 36 -3.38 -6.48 3.23
CA ASP A 36 -2.25 -7.41 3.10
C ASP A 36 -2.40 -8.24 1.83
N ILE A 37 -1.55 -7.98 0.86
CA ILE A 37 -1.46 -8.72 -0.41
C ILE A 37 0.01 -9.03 -0.62
N ASP A 38 0.32 -10.31 -0.83
CA ASP A 38 1.66 -10.81 -1.12
C ASP A 38 2.75 -10.30 -0.15
N GLY A 39 2.44 -10.29 1.15
CA GLY A 39 3.37 -9.83 2.20
C GLY A 39 3.45 -8.30 2.35
N GLY A 40 2.46 -7.58 1.83
CA GLY A 40 2.39 -6.11 1.90
C GLY A 40 2.28 -5.54 3.32
N CYS A 41 1.72 -6.29 4.28
CA CYS A 41 1.67 -5.87 5.69
C CYS A 41 2.66 -6.61 6.59
N TYR A 42 2.96 -7.88 6.30
CA TYR A 42 3.83 -8.70 7.12
C TYR A 42 4.72 -9.61 6.29
N VAL A 43 6.03 -9.53 6.49
CA VAL A 43 7.02 -10.38 5.81
C VAL A 43 8.20 -10.67 6.72
N VAL A 44 8.70 -11.91 6.67
CA VAL A 44 9.90 -12.36 7.38
C VAL A 44 10.95 -12.71 6.35
N ALA A 45 12.13 -12.13 6.46
CA ALA A 45 13.24 -12.46 5.58
C ALA A 45 13.62 -13.95 5.74
N SER A 46 13.75 -14.66 4.62
CA SER A 46 14.14 -16.07 4.62
C SER A 46 14.90 -16.43 3.35
N ALA A 47 14.32 -17.24 2.46
CA ALA A 47 14.88 -17.49 1.13
C ALA A 47 14.82 -16.24 0.25
N GLU A 48 13.83 -15.37 0.49
CA GLU A 48 13.68 -14.07 -0.15
C GLU A 48 13.96 -12.94 0.85
N ILE A 49 14.46 -11.82 0.31
CA ILE A 49 14.66 -10.60 1.09
C ILE A 49 13.32 -9.89 1.32
N ILE A 50 13.27 -9.07 2.37
CA ILE A 50 12.17 -8.10 2.53
C ILE A 50 12.16 -7.17 1.32
N ASN A 51 10.96 -6.75 0.89
CA ASN A 51 10.79 -5.80 -0.20
C ASN A 51 11.71 -4.58 0.04
N PRO A 52 12.66 -4.31 -0.87
CA PRO A 52 13.64 -3.24 -0.65
C PRO A 52 13.02 -1.85 -0.81
N ILE A 53 11.84 -1.75 -1.41
CA ILE A 53 11.05 -0.52 -1.57
C ILE A 53 9.77 -0.63 -0.74
N GLN A 54 9.49 0.39 0.06
CA GLN A 54 8.20 0.58 0.71
C GLN A 54 7.38 1.60 -0.09
N SER A 55 6.11 1.28 -0.31
CA SER A 55 5.10 2.19 -0.88
C SER A 55 3.88 2.19 0.05
N ALA A 56 2.79 2.84 -0.38
CA ALA A 56 1.53 2.81 0.35
C ALA A 56 0.41 2.26 -0.54
N ARG A 57 -0.42 1.41 0.06
CA ARG A 57 -1.73 1.00 -0.45
C ARG A 57 -2.72 1.19 0.68
N MET A 58 -3.86 1.80 0.38
CA MET A 58 -4.93 2.02 1.35
C MET A 58 -6.24 1.65 0.69
N VAL A 59 -7.10 0.99 1.45
CA VAL A 59 -8.47 0.65 1.03
C VAL A 59 -9.46 1.25 2.01
N THR A 60 -10.68 1.50 1.55
CA THR A 60 -11.76 2.01 2.40
C THR A 60 -12.87 0.98 2.62
N SER A 61 -12.70 -0.28 2.19
CA SER A 61 -13.74 -1.33 2.25
C SER A 61 -14.42 -1.43 3.61
N ASP A 62 -13.67 -1.31 4.70
CA ASP A 62 -14.18 -1.48 6.07
C ASP A 62 -14.61 -0.15 6.74
N SER A 63 -14.43 0.99 6.07
CA SER A 63 -14.62 2.33 6.67
C SER A 63 -15.57 3.22 5.88
N PHE A 64 -15.53 3.15 4.56
CA PHE A 64 -16.35 3.95 3.67
C PHE A 64 -16.55 3.26 2.33
N SER A 65 -17.83 3.07 2.00
CA SER A 65 -18.29 2.68 0.68
C SER A 65 -19.48 3.55 0.30
N PHE A 66 -19.68 3.75 -1.00
CA PHE A 66 -20.77 4.56 -1.51
C PHE A 66 -21.34 3.89 -2.76
N THR A 67 -22.63 4.11 -2.99
CA THR A 67 -23.32 3.59 -4.17
C THR A 67 -23.88 4.77 -4.94
N ASN A 68 -23.43 4.93 -6.18
CA ASN A 68 -23.74 6.06 -7.05
C ASN A 68 -23.21 7.41 -6.54
N GLY A 69 -23.12 8.39 -7.44
CA GLY A 69 -22.60 9.72 -7.14
C GLY A 69 -21.25 10.00 -7.79
N THR A 70 -20.58 11.04 -7.33
CA THR A 70 -19.34 11.54 -7.93
C THR A 70 -18.25 11.61 -6.88
N ILE A 71 -17.11 10.99 -7.17
CA ILE A 71 -15.88 11.15 -6.41
C ILE A 71 -14.93 12.02 -7.20
N GLU A 72 -14.46 13.10 -6.58
CA GLU A 72 -13.46 13.99 -7.15
C GLU A 72 -12.16 13.88 -6.36
N ILE A 73 -11.06 13.58 -7.05
CA ILE A 73 -9.74 13.45 -6.45
C ILE A 73 -8.78 14.42 -7.14
N ARG A 74 -8.16 15.30 -6.35
CA ARG A 74 -7.10 16.19 -6.81
C ARG A 74 -5.76 15.64 -6.40
N ALA A 75 -5.05 15.01 -7.35
CA ALA A 75 -3.74 14.41 -7.12
C ALA A 75 -2.67 15.00 -8.05
N LYS A 76 -1.43 15.02 -7.55
CA LYS A 76 -0.23 15.25 -8.37
C LYS A 76 0.51 13.93 -8.50
N MET A 77 0.58 13.40 -9.72
CA MET A 77 1.23 12.11 -9.96
C MET A 77 2.77 12.22 -9.78
N PRO A 78 3.42 11.18 -9.23
CA PRO A 78 4.87 11.10 -9.17
C PRO A 78 5.47 11.03 -10.58
N LYS A 79 6.74 11.41 -10.71
CA LYS A 79 7.54 11.28 -11.93
C LYS A 79 8.74 10.39 -11.64
N GLY A 80 9.02 9.45 -12.53
CA GLY A 80 10.14 8.52 -12.44
C GLY A 80 9.84 7.24 -13.22
N ASP A 81 10.90 6.52 -13.57
CA ASP A 81 10.76 5.26 -14.28
C ASP A 81 10.17 4.19 -13.35
N TRP A 82 9.32 3.32 -13.92
CA TRP A 82 8.71 2.17 -13.24
C TRP A 82 7.78 2.49 -12.05
N ILE A 83 7.41 3.77 -11.85
CA ILE A 83 6.42 4.14 -10.83
C ILE A 83 5.00 3.95 -11.38
N TRP A 84 4.17 3.22 -10.64
CA TRP A 84 2.78 2.97 -11.00
C TRP A 84 1.82 3.52 -9.92
N PRO A 85 1.37 4.78 -10.04
CA PRO A 85 0.32 5.31 -9.18
C PRO A 85 -1.06 4.86 -9.71
N ALA A 86 -1.94 4.41 -8.83
CA ALA A 86 -3.28 4.01 -9.18
C ALA A 86 -4.30 4.58 -8.19
N ILE A 87 -5.44 5.01 -8.73
CA ILE A 87 -6.62 5.43 -7.99
C ILE A 87 -7.79 4.73 -8.67
N TRP A 88 -8.44 3.86 -7.93
CA TRP A 88 -9.47 2.96 -8.44
C TRP A 88 -10.41 2.56 -7.31
N MET A 89 -11.54 1.98 -7.70
CA MET A 89 -12.60 1.57 -6.78
C MET A 89 -12.97 0.12 -7.07
N LEU A 90 -13.34 -0.59 -6.01
CA LEU A 90 -13.90 -1.93 -6.04
C LEU A 90 -15.19 -1.95 -5.21
N PRO A 91 -16.13 -2.85 -5.52
CA PRO A 91 -17.29 -3.05 -4.65
C PRO A 91 -16.85 -3.57 -3.27
N THR A 92 -17.60 -3.21 -2.23
CA THR A 92 -17.33 -3.70 -0.86
C THR A 92 -17.42 -5.21 -0.77
N ASP A 93 -18.47 -5.77 -1.37
CA ASP A 93 -18.72 -7.21 -1.43
C ASP A 93 -18.42 -7.76 -2.83
N SER A 94 -17.89 -8.97 -2.88
CA SER A 94 -17.58 -9.68 -4.14
C SER A 94 -18.84 -10.29 -4.79
N VAL A 95 -19.87 -9.48 -5.01
CA VAL A 95 -21.19 -9.93 -5.54
C VAL A 95 -21.17 -10.21 -7.04
N TYR A 96 -20.11 -9.78 -7.74
CA TYR A 96 -19.98 -9.92 -9.19
C TYR A 96 -18.98 -10.99 -9.63
N GLY A 97 -18.48 -11.81 -8.70
CA GLY A 97 -17.45 -12.83 -8.94
C GLY A 97 -16.05 -12.37 -8.57
N GLU A 98 -15.06 -13.25 -8.77
CA GLU A 98 -13.65 -12.91 -8.49
C GLU A 98 -13.15 -11.75 -9.37
N TRP A 99 -12.16 -11.04 -8.83
CA TRP A 99 -11.47 -9.96 -9.55
C TRP A 99 -10.72 -10.53 -10.77
N PRO A 100 -10.81 -9.89 -11.97
CA PRO A 100 -10.18 -10.42 -13.19
C PRO A 100 -8.66 -10.22 -13.24
#